data_AF-A0A945F9K3-F1
#
_entry.id   AF-A0A945F9K3-F1
#
_cell.length_a   1.000
_cell.length_b   1.000
_cell.length_c   1.000
_cell.angle_alpha   90.00
_cell.angle_beta   90.00
_cell.angle_gamma   90.00
#
_symmetry.space_group_name_H-M   'P 1'
#
loop_
_entity.id
_entity.type
_entity.pdbx_description
1 polymer ?
#
loop_
_entity_poly.entity_id
_entity_poly.type
_entity_poly.pdbx_seq_one_letter_code
_entity_poly.pdbx_strand_id
1 'polypeptide(L)' 'TEVKVYPNPVQNELYISGVSGQFKVQIYTLTGQEVRNDTNTFKLNVHKLKRGMYFLKISEGSKNTLLKFIKY' A
#
# COMPACT_ATOMS: atom_id res chain seq x y z
N THR A 1 -14.23 0.81 -10.82
CA THR A 1 -12.99 1.57 -10.67
C THR A 1 -11.89 0.65 -10.20
N GLU A 2 -10.72 0.69 -10.83
CA GLU A 2 -9.57 -0.14 -10.48
C GLU A 2 -8.76 0.53 -9.37
N VAL A 3 -8.34 -0.24 -8.36
CA VAL A 3 -7.50 0.27 -7.27
C VAL A 3 -6.06 0.42 -7.76
N LYS A 4 -5.46 1.60 -7.56
CA LYS A 4 -4.11 1.92 -8.04
C LYS A 4 -3.29 2.60 -6.97
N VAL A 5 -1.98 2.40 -7.06
CA VAL A 5 -0.98 3.04 -6.20
C VAL A 5 0.02 3.83 -7.02
N TYR A 6 0.42 5.01 -6.56
CA TYR A 6 1.36 5.88 -7.27
C TYR A 6 2.09 6.82 -6.30
N PRO A 7 3.29 7.33 -6.66
CA PRO A 7 4.09 6.85 -7.77
C PRO A 7 4.60 5.42 -7.49
N ASN A 8 4.90 4.68 -8.55
CA ASN A 8 5.61 3.42 -8.47
C ASN A 8 6.63 3.41 -9.61
N PRO A 9 7.95 3.53 -9.35
CA PRO A 9 8.61 3.48 -8.04
C PRO A 9 8.34 4.70 -7.12
N VAL A 10 8.46 4.51 -5.80
CA VAL A 10 8.21 5.54 -4.76
C VAL A 10 9.47 5.85 -3.95
N GLN A 11 9.64 7.11 -3.55
CA GLN A 11 10.69 7.54 -2.61
C GLN A 11 10.16 7.73 -1.19
N ASN A 12 9.19 8.62 -0.97
CA ASN A 12 8.78 9.02 0.38
C ASN A 12 7.29 8.83 0.65
N GLU A 13 6.44 9.16 -0.32
CA GLU A 13 5.00 9.18 -0.16
C GLU A 13 4.34 8.34 -1.25
N LEU A 14 3.54 7.35 -0.84
CA LEU A 14 2.75 6.50 -1.72
C LEU A 14 1.27 6.85 -1.58
N TYR A 15 0.60 7.07 -2.69
CA TYR A 15 -0.80 7.44 -2.78
C TYR A 15 -1.65 6.26 -3.26
N ILE A 16 -2.88 6.20 -2.77
CA ILE A 16 -3.87 5.16 -3.10
C ILE A 16 -5.07 5.83 -3.76
N SER A 17 -5.56 5.24 -4.86
CA SER A 17 -6.76 5.68 -5.57
C SER A 17 -7.67 4.51 -5.93
N GLY A 18 -8.93 4.80 -6.23
CA GLY A 18 -9.91 3.78 -6.64
C GLY A 18 -10.55 3.00 -5.48
N VAL A 19 -10.44 3.53 -4.26
CA VAL A 19 -11.08 3.01 -3.03
C VAL A 19 -12.04 4.06 -2.47
N SER A 20 -13.10 3.61 -1.79
CA SER A 20 -14.12 4.50 -1.22
C SER A 20 -14.67 3.95 0.10
N GLY A 21 -15.05 4.84 1.02
CA GLY A 21 -15.57 4.41 2.32
C GLY A 21 -14.50 3.85 3.25
N GLN A 22 -14.83 2.82 4.03
CA GLN A 22 -13.92 2.23 5.00
C GLN A 22 -13.05 1.13 4.38
N PHE A 23 -11.73 1.29 4.52
CA PHE A 23 -10.75 0.31 4.03
C PHE A 23 -9.52 0.23 4.93
N LYS A 24 -8.92 -0.96 4.97
CA LYS A 24 -7.66 -1.24 5.65
C LYS A 24 -6.52 -1.32 4.65
N VAL A 25 -5.36 -0.83 5.03
CA VAL A 25 -4.14 -0.83 4.23
C VAL A 25 -3.04 -1.54 5.00
N GLN A 26 -2.44 -2.58 4.42
CA GLN A 26 -1.36 -3.34 5.03
C GLN A 26 -0.18 -3.45 4.06
N ILE A 27 1.04 -3.20 4.53
CA ILE A 27 2.27 -3.37 3.76
C ILE A 27 3.00 -4.61 4.24
N TYR A 28 3.41 -5.46 3.30
CA TYR A 28 4.19 -6.67 3.54
C TYR A 28 5.52 -6.64 2.80
N THR A 29 6.55 -7.23 3.41
CA THR A 29 7.81 -7.56 2.73
C THR A 29 7.62 -8.71 1.75
N LEU A 30 8.65 -9.00 0.94
CA LEU A 30 8.70 -10.20 0.08
C LEU A 30 8.57 -11.52 0.85
N THR A 31 8.97 -11.55 2.12
CA THR A 31 8.87 -12.73 2.99
C THR A 31 7.51 -12.83 3.70
N GLY A 32 6.58 -11.90 3.44
CA GLY A 32 5.25 -11.90 4.04
C GLY A 32 5.17 -11.25 5.43
N GLN A 33 6.23 -10.59 5.90
CA GLN A 33 6.20 -9.87 7.17
C GLN A 33 5.38 -8.58 7.04
N GLU A 34 4.37 -8.39 7.88
CA GLU A 34 3.63 -7.12 7.99
C GLU A 34 4.54 -6.04 8.59
N VAL A 35 4.75 -4.94 7.87
CA VAL A 35 5.60 -3.81 8.31
C VAL A 35 4.82 -2.54 8.57
N ARG A 36 3.57 -2.47 8.11
CA ARG A 36 2.69 -1.31 8.30
C ARG A 36 1.23 -1.73 8.18
N ASN A 37 0.37 -1.07 8.96
CA ASN A 37 -1.06 -1.31 8.99
C ASN A 37 -1.77 0.00 9.36
N ASP A 38 -2.58 0.52 8.45
CA ASP A 38 -3.34 1.74 8.60
C ASP A 38 -4.80 1.51 8.16
N THR A 39 -5.68 2.44 8.50
CA THR A 39 -7.10 2.41 8.11
C THR A 39 -7.48 3.77 7.53
N ASN A 40 -8.28 3.77 6.46
CA ASN A 40 -8.81 4.96 5.79
C ASN A 40 -7.75 6.00 5.40
N THR A 41 -6.57 5.54 4.99
CA THR A 41 -5.49 6.43 4.55
C THR A 41 -5.28 6.37 3.04
N PHE A 42 -5.27 7.54 2.40
CA PHE A 42 -4.96 7.68 0.97
C PHE A 42 -3.50 8.03 0.72
N LYS A 43 -2.72 8.33 1.78
CA LYS A 43 -1.30 8.69 1.71
C LYS A 43 -0.50 7.92 2.75
N LEU A 44 0.51 7.20 2.31
CA LEU A 44 1.41 6.44 3.15
C LEU A 44 2.80 7.07 3.14
N ASN A 45 3.31 7.43 4.31
CA ASN A 45 4.73 7.75 4.45
C ASN A 45 5.54 6.45 4.49
N VAL A 46 6.29 6.20 3.43
CA VAL A 46 7.16 5.03 3.24
C VAL A 46 8.64 5.38 3.37
N HIS A 47 9.00 6.60 3.78
CA HIS A 47 10.38 7.07 3.88
C HIS A 47 11.27 6.14 4.72
N LYS A 48 10.71 5.59 5.81
CA LYS A 48 11.42 4.68 6.74
C LYS A 48 11.57 3.25 6.21
N LEU A 49 10.91 2.89 5.11
CA LEU A 49 11.07 1.57 4.49
C LEU A 49 12.41 1.50 3.77
N LYS A 50 13.09 0.36 3.89
CA LYS A 50 14.31 0.08 3.14
C LYS A 50 14.00 0.01 1.64
N ARG A 51 15.02 0.22 0.82
CA ARG A 51 14.92 0.00 -0.63
C ARG A 51 14.54 -1.45 -0.90
N GLY A 52 13.58 -1.66 -1.81
CA GLY A 52 13.13 -2.99 -2.16
C GLY A 52 11.69 -3.05 -2.66
N MET A 53 11.25 -4.26 -2.96
CA MET A 53 9.88 -4.54 -3.35
C MET A 53 9.01 -4.84 -2.13
N TYR A 54 7.77 -4.35 -2.18
CA TYR A 54 6.76 -4.55 -1.15
C TYR A 54 5.42 -4.90 -1.76
N PHE A 55 4.60 -5.61 -0.99
CA PHE A 55 3.19 -5.84 -1.31
C PHE A 55 2.32 -4.90 -0.48
N LEU A 56 1.33 -4.29 -1.12
CA LEU A 56 0.28 -3.51 -0.48
C LEU A 56 -1.04 -4.26 -0.59
N LYS A 57 -1.60 -4.67 0.54
CA LYS A 57 -2.94 -5.24 0.62
C LYS A 57 -3.92 -4.15 1.03
N ILE A 58 -5.01 -4.04 0.29
CA ILE A 58 -6.13 -3.15 0.58
C ILE A 58 -7.38 -4.01 0.79
N SER A 59 -8.03 -3.85 1.93
CA SER A 59 -9.25 -4.57 2.30
C SER A 59 -10.40 -3.59 2.45
N GLU A 60 -11.40 -3.67 1.56
CA GLU A 60 -12.60 -2.83 1.52
C GLU A 60 -13.82 -3.76 1.68
N GLY A 61 -14.31 -3.92 2.91
CA GLY A 61 -15.33 -4.92 3.24
C GLY A 61 -14.87 -6.34 2.90
N SER A 62 -15.58 -7.02 2.00
CA SER A 62 -15.23 -8.36 1.51
C SER A 62 -14.18 -8.36 0.38
N LYS A 63 -13.89 -7.20 -0.22
CA LYS A 63 -12.97 -7.07 -1.34
C LYS A 63 -11.54 -6.91 -0.85
N ASN A 64 -10.65 -7.79 -1.32
CA ASN A 64 -9.22 -7.70 -1.07
C ASN A 64 -8.48 -7.44 -2.38
N THR A 65 -7.64 -6.41 -2.41
CA THR A 65 -6.76 -6.11 -3.55
C THR A 65 -5.31 -6.17 -3.10
N LEU A 66 -4.47 -6.88 -3.86
CA LEU A 66 -3.04 -6.97 -3.60
C LEU A 66 -2.28 -6.29 -4.74
N LEU A 67 -1.47 -5.30 -4.42
CA LEU A 67 -0.64 -4.54 -5.36
C LEU A 67 0.83 -4.65 -4.98
N LYS A 68 1.73 -4.46 -5.95
CA LYS A 68 3.18 -4.40 -5.72
C LYS A 68 3.69 -2.98 -5.97
N PHE A 69 4.66 -2.54 -5.17
CA PHE A 69 5.37 -1.29 -5.41
C PHE A 69 6.86 -1.42 -5.07
N ILE A 70 7.69 -0.58 -5.70
CA ILE A 70 9.13 -0.54 -5.52
C ILE A 70 9.50 0.72 -4.72
N LYS A 71 10.17 0.55 -3.58
CA LYS A 71 10.76 1.62 -2.78
C LYS A 71 12.21 1.87 -3.23
N TYR A 72 12.51 3.11 -3.61
CA TYR A 72 13.86 3.62 -3.91
C TYR A 72 14.46 4.43 -2.77
#